data_AF-A0A7K2WPE3-F1
#
_entry.id   AF-A0A7K2WPE3-F1
#
_cell.length_a   1.000
_cell.length_b   1.000
_cell.length_c   1.000
_cell.angle_alpha   90.00
_cell.angle_beta   90.00
_cell.angle_gamma   90.00
#
_symmetry.space_group_name_H-M   'P 1'
#
loop_
_entity.id
_entity.type
_entity.pdbx_description
1 polymer ?
#
loop_
_entity_poly.entity_id
_entity_poly.type
_entity_poly.pdbx_seq_one_letter_code
_entity_poly.pdbx_strand_id
1 'polypeptide(L)' 'MTSTPGMYGELRAQLDALTTEAFRPELAEIDQLPTLDIARIMNREDSTVPDAVATQLPLIAAAVDAVAERV' A
#
# COMPACT_ATOMS: atom_id res chain seq x y z
N MET A 1 22.77 9.59 20.42
CA MET A 1 22.38 9.11 19.08
C MET A 1 22.38 10.31 18.14
N THR A 2 23.54 10.65 17.58
CA THR A 2 23.66 11.74 16.61
C THR A 2 23.46 11.17 15.22
N SER A 3 22.32 11.52 14.67
CA SER A 3 21.89 11.19 13.32
C SER A 3 22.57 12.12 12.31
N THR A 4 23.41 11.57 11.43
CA THR A 4 24.09 12.35 10.39
C THR A 4 23.05 12.92 9.41
N PRO A 5 23.01 14.25 9.16
CA PRO A 5 21.97 14.90 8.36
C PRO A 5 21.74 14.33 6.95
N GLY A 6 22.74 13.68 6.35
CA GLY A 6 22.62 13.06 5.01
C GLY A 6 21.86 11.73 4.97
N MET A 7 21.93 10.94 6.05
CA MET A 7 21.33 9.60 6.10
C MET A 7 19.80 9.65 6.03
N TYR A 8 19.18 10.67 6.63
CA TYR A 8 17.72 10.84 6.59
C TYR A 8 17.23 11.32 5.23
N GLY A 9 18.04 12.10 4.50
CA GLY A 9 17.71 12.53 3.14
C GLY A 9 17.71 11.35 2.16
N GLU A 10 18.72 10.49 2.24
CA GLU A 10 18.79 9.27 1.42
C GLU A 10 17.65 8.30 1.73
N LEU A 11 17.36 8.09 3.03
CA LEU A 11 16.23 7.26 3.44
C LEU A 11 14.90 7.83 2.92
N ARG A 12 14.68 9.15 3.03
CA ARG A 12 13.46 9.78 2.51
C ARG A 12 13.31 9.55 1.01
N ALA A 13 14.38 9.71 0.24
CA ALA A 13 14.36 9.46 -1.21
C ALA A 13 14.04 8.00 -1.56
N GLN A 14 14.50 7.03 -0.75
CA GLN A 14 14.14 5.62 -0.92
C GLN A 14 12.65 5.38 -0.65
N LEU A 15 12.11 5.94 0.43
CA LEU A 15 10.70 5.77 0.80
C LEU A 15 9.77 6.44 -0.21
N ASP A 16 10.11 7.63 -0.72
CA ASP A 16 9.31 8.34 -1.71
C ASP A 16 9.13 7.55 -3.03
N ALA A 17 10.01 6.58 -3.31
CA ALA A 17 9.90 5.68 -4.47
C ALA A 17 9.02 4.44 -4.22
N LEU A 18 8.66 4.15 -2.96
CA LEU A 18 7.85 2.98 -2.59
C LEU A 18 6.36 3.35 -2.61
N THR A 19 5.57 2.61 -3.38
CA THR A 19 4.11 2.84 -3.44
C THR A 19 3.43 2.72 -2.07
N THR A 20 3.91 1.84 -1.19
CA THR A 20 3.35 1.64 0.15
C THR A 20 3.62 2.79 1.11
N GLU A 21 4.65 3.59 0.84
CA GLU A 21 5.05 4.76 1.64
C GLU A 21 4.61 6.08 0.98
N ALA A 22 3.92 5.98 -0.16
CA ALA A 22 3.48 7.15 -0.92
C ALA A 22 2.51 8.00 -0.10
N PHE A 23 2.87 9.27 0.06
CA PHE A 23 1.98 10.26 0.66
C PHE A 23 0.86 10.63 -0.32
N ARG A 24 -0.37 10.68 0.18
CA ARG A 24 -1.58 11.06 -0.57
C ARG A 24 -2.11 12.41 -0.10
N PRO A 25 -1.77 13.54 -0.76
CA PRO A 25 -2.15 14.88 -0.31
C PRO A 25 -3.65 15.06 -0.13
N GLU A 26 -4.45 14.38 -0.93
CA GLU A 26 -5.91 14.42 -0.86
C GLU A 26 -6.51 13.76 0.40
N LEU A 27 -5.71 12.96 1.12
CA LEU A 27 -6.08 12.33 2.40
C LEU A 27 -5.31 12.90 3.60
N ALA A 28 -4.60 14.02 3.44
CA ALA A 28 -3.72 14.59 4.47
C ALA A 28 -4.45 14.94 5.78
N GLU A 29 -5.71 15.37 5.69
CA GLU A 29 -6.53 15.82 6.82
C GLU A 29 -7.67 14.82 7.13
N ILE A 30 -7.47 13.53 6.81
CA ILE A 30 -8.49 12.48 7.00
C ILE A 30 -8.95 12.36 8.46
N ASP A 31 -8.08 12.68 9.41
CA ASP A 31 -8.33 12.66 10.86
C ASP A 31 -9.31 13.75 11.32
N GLN A 32 -9.54 14.78 10.51
CA GLN A 32 -10.47 15.88 10.81
C GLN A 32 -11.89 15.63 10.30
N LEU A 33 -12.11 14.55 9.54
CA LEU A 33 -13.41 14.26 8.95
C LEU A 33 -14.38 13.60 9.95
N PRO A 34 -15.69 13.76 9.76
CA PRO A 34 -16.68 12.94 10.46
C PRO A 34 -16.40 11.44 10.27
N THR A 35 -16.62 10.65 11.32
CA THR A 35 -16.31 9.20 11.30
C THR A 35 -16.95 8.45 10.14
N LEU A 36 -18.18 8.82 9.74
CA LEU A 36 -18.84 8.21 8.59
C LEU A 36 -18.11 8.48 7.27
N ASP A 37 -17.51 9.66 7.11
CA ASP A 37 -16.80 10.03 5.89
C ASP A 37 -15.45 9.31 5.81
N ILE A 38 -14.76 9.14 6.94
CA ILE A 38 -13.56 8.29 7.05
C ILE A 38 -13.90 6.86 6.60
N ALA A 39 -14.98 6.28 7.16
CA ALA A 39 -15.40 4.91 6.81
C ALA A 39 -15.76 4.77 5.32
N ARG A 40 -16.37 5.78 4.70
CA ARG A 40 -16.68 5.80 3.26
C ARG A 40 -15.41 5.85 2.41
N ILE A 41 -14.40 6.62 2.82
CA ILE A 41 -13.10 6.67 2.15
C ILE A 41 -12.43 5.30 2.22
N MET A 42 -12.32 4.72 3.42
CA MET A 42 -11.74 3.39 3.61
C MET A 42 -12.43 2.34 2.74
N ASN A 43 -13.77 2.30 2.77
CA ASN A 43 -14.51 1.33 1.97
C ASN A 43 -14.32 1.49 0.46
N ARG A 44 -14.17 2.73 -0.03
CA ARG A 44 -13.87 2.98 -1.44
C ARG A 44 -12.50 2.43 -1.81
N GLU A 45 -11.48 2.70 -1.01
CA GLU A 45 -10.13 2.17 -1.25
C GLU A 45 -10.09 0.64 -1.15
N ASP A 46 -10.77 0.05 -0.16
CA ASP A 46 -10.91 -1.41 -0.01
C ASP A 46 -11.51 -2.06 -1.26
N SER A 47 -12.47 -1.39 -1.92
CA SER A 47 -13.12 -1.91 -3.12
C SER A 47 -12.17 -2.05 -4.33
N THR A 48 -11.00 -1.41 -4.29
CA THR A 48 -9.97 -1.53 -5.35
C THR A 48 -9.12 -2.80 -5.21
N VAL A 49 -9.10 -3.42 -4.02
CA VAL A 49 -8.25 -4.58 -3.73
C VAL A 49 -8.63 -5.80 -4.57
N PRO A 50 -9.92 -6.18 -4.73
CA PRO A 50 -10.29 -7.29 -5.59
C PRO A 50 -9.84 -7.11 -7.04
N ASP A 51 -9.91 -5.89 -7.59
CA ASP A 51 -9.45 -5.59 -8.95
C ASP A 51 -7.93 -5.74 -9.06
N ALA A 52 -7.17 -5.25 -8.07
CA ALA A 52 -5.73 -5.46 -8.02
C ALA A 52 -5.36 -6.96 -7.97
N VAL A 53 -6.07 -7.75 -7.15
CA VAL A 53 -5.90 -9.22 -7.09
C VAL A 53 -6.25 -9.87 -8.43
N ALA A 54 -7.31 -9.41 -9.10
CA ALA A 54 -7.73 -9.94 -10.39
C ALA A 54 -6.61 -9.81 -11.45
N THR A 55 -5.84 -8.73 -11.43
CA THR A 55 -4.67 -8.56 -12.33
C THR A 55 -3.56 -9.59 -12.10
N GLN A 56 -3.49 -10.18 -10.90
CA GLN A 56 -2.44 -11.12 -10.50
C GLN A 56 -2.86 -12.59 -10.60
N LEU A 57 -4.10 -12.89 -11.01
CA LEU A 57 -4.62 -14.26 -11.09
C LEU A 57 -3.71 -15.24 -11.84
N PRO A 58 -3.04 -14.90 -12.96
CA PRO A 58 -2.12 -15.83 -13.62
C PRO A 58 -0.94 -16.25 -12.73
N LEU A 59 -0.36 -15.32 -11.98
CA LEU A 59 0.75 -15.61 -11.06
C LEU A 59 0.27 -16.37 -9.83
N ILE A 60 -0.90 -16.01 -9.31
CA ILE A 60 -1.52 -16.72 -8.18
C ILE A 60 -1.81 -18.17 -8.57
N ALA A 61 -2.38 -18.42 -9.75
CA ALA A 61 -2.64 -19.77 -10.25
C ALA A 61 -1.35 -20.59 -10.36
N ALA A 62 -0.31 -20.04 -11.00
CA ALA A 62 0.98 -20.70 -11.12
C ALA A 62 1.60 -21.04 -9.74
N ALA A 63 1.45 -20.15 -8.76
CA ALA A 63 1.91 -20.40 -7.41
C ALA A 63 1.12 -21.52 -6.71
N VAL A 64 -0.21 -21.54 -6.88
CA VAL A 64 -1.08 -22.60 -6.33
C VAL A 64 -0.71 -23.96 -6.92
N ASP A 65 -0.58 -24.06 -8.24
CA ASP A 65 -0.22 -25.31 -8.92
C ASP A 65 1.14 -25.83 -8.44
N ALA A 66 2.14 -24.95 -8.36
CA ALA A 66 3.47 -25.30 -7.88
C ALA A 66 3.45 -25.79 -6.41
N VAL A 67 2.61 -25.21 -5.55
CA VAL A 67 2.45 -25.68 -4.17
C VAL A 67 1.72 -27.03 -4.13
N ALA A 68 0.68 -27.21 -4.95
CA ALA A 68 -0.08 -28.45 -5.02
C ALA A 68 0.76 -29.64 -5.51
N GLU A 69 1.74 -29.43 -6.40
CA GLU A 69 2.67 -30.47 -6.84
C GLU A 69 3.64 -30.95 -5.74
N ARG A 70 3.76 -30.21 -4.63
CA ARG A 70 4.71 -30.48 -3.53
C ARG A 70 4.08 -31.23 -2.35
N VAL A 71 2.78 -31.51 -2.40
CA VAL A 71 2.02 -32.25 -1.37
C VAL A 71 1.64 -33.64 -1.87
#